data_AF-A0A7G7BM98-F1
#
_entry.id   AF-A0A7G7BM98-F1
#
_cell.length_a   1.000
_cell.length_b   1.000
_cell.length_c   1.000
_cell.angle_alpha   90.00
_cell.angle_beta   90.00
_cell.angle_gamma   90.00
#
_symmetry.space_group_name_H-M   'P 1'
#
loop_
_entity.id
_entity.type
_entity.pdbx_description
1 polymer ?
#
loop_
_entity_poly.entity_id
_entity_poly.type
_entity_poly.pdbx_seq_one_letter_code
_entity_poly.pdbx_strand_id
1 'polypeptide(L)'
;MSTRSHVSIEDLDSRVPAGECPNCKLNVAFDHLSRREVWPELIDRPVGPGQSGADFNGGGAASVTPPAKPDVWRVVEHVLSCQRCHKTSVLHQHWGPDLPQGDDSETFATALESKESKVRFVVLVHPRRSANLLHEAAPDAMRDLFSEGTRCQEAGALRAAAAMYRAAVEEICKDRGATGSNLKGKIADLVNRGVSGEVVRDLDEARSLGNWSLHDGLSFSHDEVRDVASLIEEAVFLVYVQPGQRAALRKARKQRRDQFRATP
;
A
#
# COMPACT_ATOMS: atom_id res chain seq x y z
N MET A 1 -10.08 10.42 -4.13
CA MET A 1 -8.63 10.26 -3.90
C MET A 1 -8.17 9.05 -4.71
N SER A 2 -7.12 9.14 -5.51
CA SER A 2 -6.69 7.99 -6.33
C SER A 2 -6.39 6.77 -5.49
N THR A 3 -7.01 5.69 -5.91
CA THR A 3 -6.88 4.32 -5.43
C THR A 3 -5.50 3.70 -5.71
N ARG A 4 -4.57 4.42 -6.37
CA ARG A 4 -3.28 3.85 -6.82
C ARG A 4 -2.17 3.81 -5.77
N SER A 5 -2.33 4.44 -4.60
CA SER A 5 -1.20 4.61 -3.65
C SER A 5 -1.55 4.53 -2.16
N HIS A 6 -2.82 4.33 -1.79
CA HIS A 6 -3.34 4.27 -0.40
C HIS A 6 -2.53 5.13 0.60
N VAL A 7 -2.36 6.41 0.31
CA VAL A 7 -1.76 7.36 1.26
C VAL A 7 -2.86 7.85 2.19
N SER A 8 -2.72 7.60 3.49
CA SER A 8 -3.66 8.04 4.54
C SER A 8 -3.18 9.27 5.32
N ILE A 9 -2.15 9.96 4.81
CA ILE A 9 -1.72 11.24 5.36
C ILE A 9 -2.66 12.31 4.82
N GLU A 10 -3.44 12.89 5.73
CA GLU A 10 -4.43 13.93 5.49
C GLU A 10 -3.82 15.32 5.72
N ASP A 11 -4.50 16.35 5.22
CA ASP A 11 -4.11 17.76 5.39
C ASP A 11 -2.65 18.05 5.03
N LEU A 12 -2.17 17.50 3.90
CA LEU A 12 -0.78 17.63 3.42
C LEU A 12 -0.31 19.07 3.20
N ASP A 13 -1.24 20.00 2.99
CA ASP A 13 -0.96 21.44 2.84
C ASP A 13 -0.91 22.18 4.20
N SER A 14 -1.24 21.51 5.31
CA SER A 14 -1.12 22.06 6.65
C SER A 14 0.31 22.00 7.19
N ARG A 15 0.58 22.76 8.25
CA ARG A 15 1.89 22.78 8.91
C ARG A 15 2.21 21.46 9.63
N VAL A 16 1.18 20.73 10.04
CA VAL A 16 1.30 19.48 10.79
C VAL A 16 0.33 18.46 10.18
N PRO A 17 0.65 17.89 9.00
CA PRO A 17 -0.13 16.80 8.43
C PRO A 17 -0.19 15.62 9.41
N ALA A 18 -1.23 14.80 9.32
CA ALA A 18 -1.40 13.64 10.20
C ALA A 18 -1.97 12.45 9.43
N GLY A 19 -1.63 11.25 9.90
CA GLY A 19 -2.10 10.00 9.30
C GLY A 19 -1.18 8.83 9.58
N GLU A 20 -1.37 7.72 8.88
CA GLU A 20 -0.52 6.54 9.07
C GLU A 20 0.87 6.79 8.46
N CYS A 21 1.92 6.65 9.29
CA CYS A 21 3.29 6.74 8.81
C CYS A 21 3.67 5.55 7.93
N PRO A 22 4.14 5.78 6.68
CA PRO A 22 4.51 4.68 5.79
C PRO A 22 5.72 3.89 6.31
N ASN A 23 6.52 4.49 7.19
CA ASN A 23 7.72 3.88 7.77
C ASN A 23 7.45 3.05 9.04
N CYS A 24 6.57 3.49 9.94
CA CYS A 24 6.33 2.83 11.23
C CYS A 24 4.90 2.30 11.42
N LYS A 25 4.00 2.54 10.46
CA LYS A 25 2.62 2.05 10.43
C LYS A 25 1.76 2.49 11.62
N LEU A 26 2.11 3.62 12.25
CA LEU A 26 1.35 4.23 13.33
C LEU A 26 0.69 5.52 12.82
N ASN A 27 -0.50 5.82 13.35
CA ASN A 27 -1.13 7.14 13.17
C ASN A 27 -0.36 8.18 13.98
N VAL A 28 0.23 9.15 13.29
CA VAL A 28 1.12 10.16 13.86
C VAL A 28 0.94 11.50 13.16
N ALA A 29 1.39 12.56 13.82
CA ALA A 29 1.64 13.84 13.19
C ALA A 29 3.02 13.86 12.50
N PHE A 30 3.16 14.75 11.52
CA PHE A 30 4.39 14.95 10.77
C PHE A 30 4.87 16.40 10.88
N ASP A 31 6.19 16.56 10.96
CA ASP A 31 6.82 17.85 10.73
C ASP A 31 6.96 18.06 9.22
N HIS A 32 6.40 19.17 8.71
CA HIS A 32 6.52 19.56 7.31
C HIS A 32 7.90 20.17 7.06
N LEU A 33 8.81 19.41 6.45
CA LEU A 33 10.19 19.85 6.23
C LEU A 33 10.32 20.73 4.99
N SER A 34 9.60 20.40 3.92
CA SER A 34 9.68 21.12 2.65
C SER A 34 8.40 20.97 1.83
N ARG A 35 8.04 22.05 1.13
CA ARG A 35 6.97 22.12 0.13
C ARG A 35 7.51 22.70 -1.16
N ARG A 36 7.41 21.96 -2.26
CA ARG A 36 7.90 22.43 -3.57
C ARG A 36 6.88 22.16 -4.64
N GLU A 37 6.63 23.13 -5.49
CA GLU A 37 5.95 22.87 -6.76
C GLU A 37 7.02 22.36 -7.72
N VAL A 38 6.92 21.12 -8.19
CA VAL A 38 7.93 20.47 -9.04
C VAL A 38 7.52 20.46 -10.52
N TRP A 39 6.28 20.86 -10.81
CA TRP A 39 5.73 21.02 -12.16
C TRP A 39 4.62 22.08 -12.14
N PRO A 40 4.52 22.97 -13.15
CA PRO A 40 5.30 22.99 -14.41
C PRO A 40 6.67 23.66 -14.32
N GLU A 41 6.87 24.49 -13.31
CA GLU A 41 8.18 25.06 -12.97
C GLU A 41 8.54 24.65 -11.54
N LEU A 42 9.84 24.44 -11.29
CA LEU A 42 10.32 24.15 -9.95
C LEU A 42 10.33 25.45 -9.13
N ILE A 43 9.38 25.59 -8.20
CA ILE A 43 9.24 26.75 -7.33
C ILE A 43 9.32 26.31 -5.87
N ASP A 44 10.35 26.79 -5.17
CA ASP A 44 10.46 26.68 -3.72
C ASP A 44 9.42 27.61 -3.05
N ARG A 45 8.38 27.02 -2.44
CA ARG A 45 7.36 27.80 -1.71
C ARG A 45 7.63 27.71 -0.21
N PRO A 46 7.92 28.83 0.48
CA PRO A 46 8.05 28.80 1.93
C PRO A 46 6.71 28.32 2.54
N VAL A 47 6.79 27.49 3.58
CA VAL A 47 5.61 27.04 4.34
C VAL A 47 4.99 28.28 4.98
N GLY A 48 3.91 28.79 4.38
CA GLY A 48 3.30 30.05 4.80
C GLY A 48 2.75 29.96 6.23
N PRO A 49 2.70 31.07 6.99
CA PRO A 49 1.88 31.12 8.18
C PRO A 49 0.44 30.86 7.72
N GLY A 50 -0.23 29.87 8.32
CA GLY A 50 -1.64 29.64 8.08
C GLY A 50 -2.42 30.93 8.27
N GLN A 51 -3.48 31.15 7.49
CA GLN A 51 -4.41 32.24 7.75
C GLN A 51 -5.04 32.04 9.13
N SER A 52 -4.39 32.59 10.16
CA SER A 52 -4.91 32.72 11.50
C SER A 52 -4.96 34.20 11.82
N GLY A 53 -6.17 34.75 11.83
CA GLY A 53 -6.48 36.02 12.47
C GLY A 53 -5.96 37.27 11.75
N ALA A 54 -6.85 38.25 11.63
CA ALA A 54 -6.46 39.61 11.29
C ALA A 54 -5.38 40.11 12.26
N ASP A 55 -4.38 40.83 11.73
CA ASP A 55 -3.76 41.94 12.47
C ASP A 55 -3.20 43.00 11.50
N PHE A 56 -3.60 44.24 11.80
CA PHE A 56 -3.25 45.47 11.11
C PHE A 56 -1.87 45.96 11.56
N ASN A 57 -0.90 46.14 10.66
CA ASN A 57 -0.14 47.39 10.51
C ASN A 57 0.88 47.33 9.38
N GLY A 58 0.99 48.42 8.61
CA GLY A 58 1.65 48.47 7.31
C GLY A 58 3.15 48.82 7.31
N GLY A 59 3.69 48.81 6.09
CA GLY A 59 5.00 49.40 5.78
C GLY A 59 5.78 48.63 4.72
N GLY A 60 5.59 48.97 3.44
CA GLY A 60 6.51 48.59 2.36
C GLY A 60 5.86 47.78 1.23
N ALA A 61 5.27 48.48 0.26
CA ALA A 61 4.81 47.88 -0.99
C ALA A 61 6.02 47.55 -1.88
N ALA A 62 6.60 46.36 -1.71
CA ALA A 62 7.19 45.68 -2.85
C ALA A 62 6.03 45.34 -3.79
N SER A 63 6.10 45.75 -5.05
CA SER A 63 5.12 45.37 -6.07
C SER A 63 5.23 43.86 -6.28
N VAL A 64 4.50 43.10 -5.47
CA VAL A 64 4.29 41.67 -5.70
C VAL A 64 3.45 41.59 -6.96
N THR A 65 4.09 41.27 -8.07
CA THR A 65 3.41 40.84 -9.28
C THR A 65 2.36 39.80 -8.85
N PRO A 66 1.08 39.97 -9.19
CA PRO A 66 0.07 38.99 -8.78
C PRO A 66 0.56 37.61 -9.24
N PRO A 67 0.53 36.59 -8.36
CA PRO A 67 0.97 35.27 -8.75
C PRO A 67 0.21 34.88 -10.01
N ALA A 68 0.93 34.40 -11.02
CA ALA A 68 0.32 33.84 -12.22
C ALA A 68 -0.79 32.87 -11.78
N LYS A 69 -1.92 32.87 -12.50
CA LYS A 69 -3.01 31.93 -12.21
C LYS A 69 -2.39 30.54 -12.10
N PRO A 70 -2.61 29.81 -10.99
CA PRO A 70 -1.96 28.54 -10.77
C PRO A 70 -2.26 27.61 -11.93
N ASP A 71 -1.24 26.92 -12.41
CA ASP A 71 -1.41 25.97 -13.51
C ASP A 71 -2.45 24.93 -13.14
N VAL A 72 -3.32 24.65 -14.12
CA VAL A 72 -4.40 23.67 -13.96
C VAL A 72 -3.81 22.33 -13.55
N TRP A 73 -2.68 21.96 -14.16
CA TRP A 73 -1.87 20.80 -13.86
C TRP A 73 -0.63 21.21 -13.08
N ARG A 74 -0.55 20.80 -11.81
CA ARG A 74 0.66 20.99 -11.00
C ARG A 74 0.96 19.76 -10.16
N VAL A 75 2.23 19.59 -9.82
CA VAL A 75 2.68 18.56 -8.89
C VAL A 75 3.39 19.24 -7.73
N VAL A 76 2.93 18.97 -6.51
CA VAL A 76 3.53 19.51 -5.30
C VAL A 76 4.22 18.36 -4.56
N GLU A 77 5.51 18.50 -4.29
CA GLU A 77 6.28 17.61 -3.43
C GLU A 77 6.20 18.08 -1.97
N HIS A 78 5.85 17.15 -1.09
CA HIS A 78 5.83 17.31 0.36
C HIS A 78 6.90 16.40 0.95
N VAL A 79 7.87 16.98 1.65
CA VAL A 79 8.87 16.24 2.43
C VAL A 79 8.48 16.32 3.90
N LEU A 80 8.15 15.18 4.48
CA LEU A 80 7.61 15.05 5.83
C LEU A 80 8.57 14.28 6.72
N SER A 81 8.68 14.66 7.99
CA SER A 81 9.33 13.86 9.03
C SER A 81 8.30 13.31 10.00
N CYS A 82 8.30 12.00 10.24
CA CYS A 82 7.43 11.39 11.24
C CYS A 82 7.86 11.82 12.65
N GLN A 83 6.95 12.40 13.44
CA GLN A 83 7.27 12.84 14.81
C GLN A 83 7.58 11.69 15.78
N ARG A 84 7.23 10.44 15.42
CA ARG A 84 7.48 9.25 16.24
C ARG A 84 8.78 8.53 15.89
N CYS A 85 9.00 8.21 14.63
CA CYS A 85 10.16 7.41 14.20
C CYS A 85 11.24 8.24 13.51
N HIS A 86 11.03 9.55 13.33
CA HIS A 86 11.95 10.51 12.72
C HIS A 86 12.44 10.17 11.31
N LYS A 87 11.76 9.23 10.63
CA LYS A 87 12.03 8.86 9.25
C LYS A 87 11.27 9.77 8.30
N THR A 88 11.91 10.08 7.17
CA THR A 88 11.35 10.94 6.14
C THR A 88 10.32 10.19 5.29
N SER A 89 9.30 10.90 4.85
CA SER A 89 8.37 10.47 3.80
C SER A 89 8.27 11.56 2.75
N VAL A 90 8.35 11.19 1.47
CA VAL A 90 8.23 12.12 0.33
C VAL A 90 6.96 11.77 -0.42
N LEU A 91 6.09 12.75 -0.61
CA LEU A 91 4.81 12.58 -1.31
C LEU A 91 4.67 13.58 -2.44
N HIS A 92 4.12 13.14 -3.57
CA HIS A 92 3.72 14.01 -4.67
C HIS A 92 2.20 14.14 -4.69
N GLN A 93 1.70 15.35 -4.47
CA GLN A 93 0.30 15.70 -4.60
C GLN A 93 0.07 16.24 -6.02
N HIS A 94 -0.68 15.49 -6.82
CA HIS A 94 -1.00 15.83 -8.20
C HIS A 94 -2.34 16.55 -8.26
N TRP A 95 -2.30 17.76 -8.81
CA TRP A 95 -3.45 18.61 -9.03
C TRP A 95 -3.85 18.60 -10.50
N GLY A 96 -5.14 18.76 -10.75
CA GLY A 96 -5.71 18.79 -12.09
C GLY A 96 -7.19 19.16 -12.06
N PRO A 97 -7.79 19.35 -13.23
CA PRO A 97 -9.21 19.57 -13.37
C PRO A 97 -9.99 18.29 -13.08
N ASP A 98 -11.30 18.42 -12.87
CA ASP A 98 -12.18 17.26 -12.76
C ASP A 98 -12.38 16.65 -14.15
N LEU A 99 -11.73 15.51 -14.41
CA LEU A 99 -11.83 14.87 -15.72
C LEU A 99 -13.07 13.96 -15.78
N PRO A 100 -13.75 13.88 -16.95
CA PRO A 100 -14.83 12.91 -17.15
C PRO A 100 -14.32 11.47 -16.97
N GLN A 101 -15.23 10.57 -16.60
CA GLN A 101 -14.95 9.14 -16.66
C GLN A 101 -15.06 8.68 -18.12
N GLY A 102 -13.94 8.26 -18.71
CA GLY A 102 -13.87 7.78 -20.10
C GLY A 102 -13.41 8.87 -21.08
N ASP A 103 -13.54 8.56 -22.38
CA ASP A 103 -12.97 9.35 -23.48
C ASP A 103 -13.96 10.38 -24.06
N ASP A 104 -14.57 11.20 -23.20
CA ASP A 104 -15.44 12.31 -23.63
C ASP A 104 -14.61 13.59 -23.86
N SER A 105 -14.38 13.91 -25.14
CA SER A 105 -13.58 15.06 -25.54
C SER A 105 -14.21 16.42 -25.24
N GLU A 106 -15.54 16.54 -25.28
CA GLU A 106 -16.24 17.82 -25.05
C GLU A 106 -16.26 18.15 -23.55
N THR A 107 -16.55 17.14 -22.73
CA THR A 107 -16.48 17.29 -21.27
C THR A 107 -15.04 17.53 -20.82
N PHE A 108 -14.05 16.90 -21.47
CA PHE A 108 -12.63 17.16 -21.24
C PHE A 108 -12.25 18.62 -21.56
N ALA A 109 -12.69 19.15 -22.70
CA ALA A 109 -12.44 20.54 -23.08
C ALA A 109 -13.07 21.53 -22.08
N THR A 110 -14.32 21.28 -21.69
CA THR A 110 -15.05 22.10 -20.71
C THR A 110 -14.33 22.12 -19.35
N ALA A 111 -13.81 20.98 -18.90
CA ALA A 111 -13.04 20.87 -17.65
C ALA A 111 -11.72 21.66 -17.70
N LEU A 112 -11.11 21.80 -18.87
CA LEU A 112 -9.89 22.62 -19.05
C LEU A 112 -10.21 24.13 -19.08
N GLU A 113 -11.36 24.51 -19.62
CA GLU A 113 -11.79 25.92 -19.72
C GLU A 113 -12.12 26.53 -18.35
N SER A 114 -12.69 25.76 -17.43
CA SER A 114 -13.04 26.25 -16.08
C SER A 114 -11.83 26.70 -15.26
N LYS A 115 -10.64 26.17 -15.58
CA LYS A 115 -9.39 26.36 -14.82
C LYS A 115 -9.49 26.00 -13.33
N GLU A 116 -10.53 25.26 -12.94
CA GLU A 116 -10.65 24.73 -11.60
C GLU A 116 -9.63 23.59 -11.43
N SER A 117 -8.94 23.57 -10.30
CA SER A 117 -7.90 22.58 -10.01
C SER A 117 -8.07 22.05 -8.60
N LYS A 118 -8.16 20.72 -8.48
CA LYS A 118 -8.26 20.01 -7.20
C LYS A 118 -7.22 18.89 -7.14
N VAL A 119 -6.98 18.38 -5.93
CA VAL A 119 -6.12 17.22 -5.74
C VAL A 119 -6.77 16.01 -6.42
N ARG A 120 -6.14 15.50 -7.48
CA ARG A 120 -6.60 14.28 -8.15
C ARG A 120 -6.07 13.07 -7.41
N PHE A 121 -4.79 13.08 -7.07
CA PHE A 121 -4.12 11.97 -6.42
C PHE A 121 -2.87 12.35 -5.67
N VAL A 122 -2.49 11.50 -4.72
CA VAL A 122 -1.24 11.60 -3.99
C VAL A 122 -0.41 10.36 -4.33
N VAL A 123 0.90 10.50 -4.50
CA VAL A 123 1.82 9.38 -4.72
C VAL A 123 2.86 9.38 -3.61
N LEU A 124 3.06 8.24 -2.95
CA LEU A 124 4.18 8.07 -2.03
C LEU A 124 5.46 7.77 -2.84
N VAL A 125 6.42 8.68 -2.79
CA VAL A 125 7.71 8.55 -3.48
C VAL A 125 8.75 7.89 -2.57
N HIS A 126 8.76 8.26 -1.29
CA HIS A 126 9.68 7.71 -0.29
C HIS A 126 8.97 7.52 1.08
N PRO A 127 9.24 6.45 1.85
CA PRO A 127 9.99 5.27 1.43
C PRO A 127 9.27 4.61 0.25
N ARG A 128 10.04 4.04 -0.68
CA ARG A 128 9.45 3.11 -1.63
C ARG A 128 8.85 2.01 -0.79
N ARG A 129 7.54 1.77 -0.89
CA ARG A 129 6.89 0.71 -0.12
C ARG A 129 7.67 -0.56 -0.38
N SER A 130 8.32 -1.06 0.67
CA SER A 130 9.02 -2.33 0.61
C SER A 130 7.96 -3.36 0.25
N ALA A 131 8.24 -4.21 -0.74
CA ALA A 131 7.40 -5.36 -0.98
C ALA A 131 7.23 -6.09 0.36
N ASN A 132 5.99 -6.33 0.77
CA ASN A 132 5.72 -7.24 1.88
C ASN A 132 6.39 -8.56 1.52
N LEU A 133 7.26 -9.02 2.43
CA LEU A 133 7.90 -10.31 2.29
C LEU A 133 7.16 -11.28 3.19
N LEU A 134 6.75 -12.40 2.61
CA LEU A 134 6.30 -13.54 3.39
C LEU A 134 7.43 -14.01 4.32
N HIS A 135 7.04 -14.59 5.46
CA HIS A 135 7.98 -15.14 6.43
C HIS A 135 8.94 -16.14 5.77
N GLU A 136 10.20 -16.15 6.20
CA GLU A 136 11.28 -17.05 5.71
C GLU A 136 10.99 -18.56 5.83
N ALA A 137 9.90 -18.94 6.51
CA ALA A 137 9.49 -20.32 6.65
C ALA A 137 8.70 -20.82 5.43
N ALA A 138 8.20 -19.90 4.60
CA ALA A 138 7.56 -20.21 3.33
C ALA A 138 8.61 -20.54 2.24
N PRO A 139 8.26 -21.34 1.22
CA PRO A 139 9.16 -21.66 0.11
C PRO A 139 9.66 -20.40 -0.62
N ASP A 140 10.93 -20.40 -1.04
CA ASP A 140 11.54 -19.25 -1.71
C ASP A 140 10.80 -18.83 -2.98
N ALA A 141 10.40 -19.80 -3.82
CA ALA A 141 9.62 -19.53 -5.03
C ALA A 141 8.29 -18.82 -4.72
N MET A 142 7.64 -19.19 -3.61
CA MET A 142 6.41 -18.54 -3.15
C MET A 142 6.69 -17.10 -2.72
N ARG A 143 7.74 -16.90 -1.92
CA ARG A 143 8.16 -15.57 -1.42
C ARG A 143 8.49 -14.63 -2.56
N ASP A 144 9.19 -15.11 -3.58
CA ASP A 144 9.59 -14.33 -4.75
C ASP A 144 8.36 -13.88 -5.55
N LEU A 145 7.44 -14.81 -5.87
CA LEU A 145 6.19 -14.51 -6.56
C LEU A 145 5.31 -13.53 -5.78
N PHE A 146 5.16 -13.75 -4.47
CA PHE A 146 4.40 -12.84 -3.62
C PHE A 146 5.00 -11.44 -3.60
N SER A 147 6.34 -11.34 -3.48
CA SER A 147 7.04 -10.05 -3.48
C SER A 147 6.89 -9.31 -4.82
N GLU A 148 6.82 -10.03 -5.95
CA GLU A 148 6.51 -9.45 -7.24
C GLU A 148 5.07 -8.96 -7.31
N GLY A 149 4.12 -9.75 -6.79
CA GLY A 149 2.73 -9.34 -6.63
C GLY A 149 2.58 -8.05 -5.84
N THR A 150 3.28 -7.91 -4.72
CA THR A 150 3.26 -6.67 -3.93
C THR A 150 3.87 -5.50 -4.70
N ARG A 151 4.97 -5.69 -5.44
CA ARG A 151 5.53 -4.63 -6.30
C ARG A 151 4.53 -4.17 -7.38
N CYS A 152 3.81 -5.10 -7.99
CA CYS A 152 2.74 -4.79 -8.95
C CYS A 152 1.59 -4.03 -8.27
N GLN A 153 1.18 -4.47 -7.08
CA GLN A 153 0.10 -3.83 -6.32
C GLN A 153 0.46 -2.38 -6.00
N GLU A 154 1.67 -2.14 -5.50
CA GLU A 154 2.15 -0.80 -5.15
C GLU A 154 2.37 0.11 -6.38
N ALA A 155 2.54 -0.47 -7.57
CA ALA A 155 2.57 0.26 -8.83
C ALA A 155 1.16 0.54 -9.40
N GLY A 156 0.08 0.05 -8.75
CA GLY A 156 -1.28 0.11 -9.27
C GLY A 156 -1.57 -0.86 -10.41
N ALA A 157 -0.67 -1.81 -10.69
CA ALA A 157 -0.85 -2.87 -11.69
C ALA A 157 -1.65 -4.05 -11.10
N LEU A 158 -2.88 -3.78 -10.67
CA LEU A 158 -3.68 -4.67 -9.81
C LEU A 158 -3.99 -6.02 -10.44
N ARG A 159 -4.22 -6.09 -11.75
CA ARG A 159 -4.43 -7.36 -12.48
C ARG A 159 -3.16 -8.24 -12.48
N ALA A 160 -1.99 -7.62 -12.61
CA ALA A 160 -0.70 -8.32 -12.54
C ALA A 160 -0.42 -8.79 -11.10
N ALA A 161 -0.74 -7.97 -10.09
CA ALA A 161 -0.63 -8.35 -8.69
C ALA A 161 -1.46 -9.61 -8.37
N ALA A 162 -2.73 -9.63 -8.78
CA ALA A 162 -3.62 -10.78 -8.61
C ALA A 162 -3.08 -12.06 -9.28
N ALA A 163 -2.49 -11.94 -10.47
CA ALA A 163 -1.85 -13.05 -11.16
C ALA A 163 -0.68 -13.64 -10.36
N MET A 164 0.17 -12.77 -9.81
CA MET A 164 1.32 -13.18 -8.99
C MET A 164 0.90 -13.81 -7.66
N TYR A 165 -0.13 -13.27 -7.01
CA TYR A 165 -0.70 -13.86 -5.79
C TYR A 165 -1.28 -15.24 -6.02
N ARG A 166 -2.01 -15.44 -7.13
CA ARG A 166 -2.45 -16.76 -7.55
C ARG A 166 -1.27 -17.72 -7.76
N ALA A 167 -0.20 -17.27 -8.41
CA ALA A 167 1.00 -18.10 -8.63
C ALA A 167 1.67 -18.48 -7.30
N ALA A 168 1.74 -17.56 -6.34
CA ALA A 168 2.25 -17.86 -4.99
C ALA A 168 1.42 -18.94 -4.28
N VAL A 169 0.08 -18.93 -4.42
CA VAL A 169 -0.78 -20.00 -3.87
C VAL A 169 -0.50 -21.36 -4.50
N GLU A 170 -0.16 -21.41 -5.80
CA GLU A 170 0.23 -22.65 -6.44
C GLU A 170 1.53 -23.24 -5.85
N GLU A 171 2.47 -22.40 -5.42
CA GLU A 171 3.68 -22.87 -4.73
C GLU A 171 3.39 -23.51 -3.37
N ILE A 172 2.40 -23.04 -2.61
CA ILE A 172 1.93 -23.74 -1.40
C ILE A 172 1.45 -25.14 -1.76
N CYS A 173 0.64 -25.25 -2.82
CA CYS A 173 0.11 -26.54 -3.26
C CYS A 173 1.23 -27.52 -3.64
N LYS A 174 2.24 -27.05 -4.36
CA LYS A 174 3.41 -27.86 -4.76
C LYS A 174 4.21 -28.32 -3.55
N ASP A 175 4.54 -27.41 -2.65
CA ASP A 175 5.29 -27.69 -1.42
C ASP A 175 4.58 -28.73 -0.52
N ARG A 176 3.24 -28.63 -0.42
CA ARG A 176 2.42 -29.59 0.35
C ARG A 176 2.11 -30.89 -0.36
N GLY A 177 2.63 -31.09 -1.58
CA GLY A 177 2.36 -32.26 -2.39
C GLY A 177 0.86 -32.43 -2.69
N ALA A 178 0.12 -31.32 -2.78
CA ALA A 178 -1.30 -31.33 -3.08
C ALA A 178 -1.54 -31.68 -4.54
N THR A 179 -2.55 -32.51 -4.79
CA THR A 179 -2.83 -33.08 -6.11
C THR A 179 -4.22 -32.69 -6.61
N GLY A 180 -4.39 -32.59 -7.92
CA GLY A 180 -5.65 -32.23 -8.54
C GLY A 180 -5.49 -31.92 -10.03
N SER A 181 -6.58 -32.03 -10.79
CA SER A 181 -6.58 -31.78 -12.24
C SER A 181 -6.33 -30.32 -12.63
N ASN A 182 -6.55 -29.40 -11.70
CA ASN A 182 -6.31 -27.97 -11.86
C ASN A 182 -6.00 -27.34 -10.48
N LEU A 183 -5.66 -26.04 -10.46
CA LEU A 183 -5.28 -25.35 -9.23
C LEU A 183 -6.40 -25.36 -8.17
N LYS A 184 -7.68 -25.27 -8.57
CA LYS A 184 -8.82 -25.38 -7.64
C LYS A 184 -8.83 -26.75 -6.94
N GLY A 185 -8.61 -27.83 -7.70
CA GLY A 185 -8.49 -29.18 -7.16
C GLY A 185 -7.29 -29.35 -6.23
N LYS A 186 -6.13 -28.79 -6.60
CA LYS A 186 -4.93 -28.81 -5.75
C LYS A 186 -5.15 -28.06 -4.43
N ILE A 187 -5.79 -26.89 -4.45
CA ILE A 187 -6.13 -26.13 -3.24
C ILE A 187 -7.07 -26.94 -2.35
N ALA A 188 -8.12 -27.55 -2.91
CA ALA A 188 -9.04 -28.39 -2.15
C ALA A 188 -8.33 -29.58 -1.46
N ASP A 189 -7.33 -30.19 -2.11
CA ASP A 189 -6.56 -31.31 -1.55
C ASP A 189 -5.68 -30.89 -0.35
N LEU A 190 -5.43 -29.59 -0.13
CA LEU A 190 -4.68 -29.12 1.03
C LEU A 190 -5.33 -29.50 2.37
N VAL A 191 -6.65 -29.70 2.41
CA VAL A 191 -7.35 -30.23 3.60
C VAL A 191 -6.78 -31.60 3.98
N ASN A 192 -6.54 -32.47 2.98
CA ASN A 192 -5.93 -33.78 3.18
C ASN A 192 -4.44 -33.70 3.58
N ARG A 193 -3.82 -32.52 3.39
CA ARG A 193 -2.44 -32.20 3.82
C ARG A 193 -2.38 -31.51 5.18
N GLY A 194 -3.50 -31.45 5.90
CA GLY A 194 -3.56 -30.89 7.26
C GLY A 194 -3.72 -29.37 7.31
N VAL A 195 -4.05 -28.72 6.20
CA VAL A 195 -4.45 -27.31 6.16
C VAL A 195 -5.93 -27.19 6.56
N SER A 196 -6.30 -26.17 7.33
CA SER A 196 -7.70 -25.99 7.74
C SER A 196 -8.59 -25.62 6.54
N GLY A 197 -9.86 -26.02 6.57
CA GLY A 197 -10.81 -25.69 5.51
C GLY A 197 -11.02 -24.18 5.32
N GLU A 198 -10.85 -23.39 6.38
CA GLU A 198 -10.85 -21.92 6.32
C GLU A 198 -9.68 -21.39 5.48
N VAL A 199 -8.45 -21.80 5.77
CA VAL A 199 -7.27 -21.39 4.98
C VAL A 199 -7.41 -21.85 3.52
N VAL A 200 -7.96 -23.04 3.28
CA VAL A 200 -8.23 -23.52 1.91
C VAL A 200 -9.19 -22.63 1.15
N ARG A 201 -10.28 -22.19 1.80
CA ARG A 201 -11.24 -21.24 1.21
C ARG A 201 -10.56 -19.90 0.90
N ASP A 202 -9.78 -19.39 1.84
CA ASP A 202 -9.09 -18.11 1.68
C ASP A 202 -8.04 -18.14 0.54
N LEU A 203 -7.35 -19.27 0.35
CA LEU A 203 -6.47 -19.50 -0.79
C LEU A 203 -7.24 -19.63 -2.12
N ASP A 204 -8.48 -20.15 -2.10
CA ASP A 204 -9.34 -20.21 -3.28
C ASP A 204 -9.83 -18.81 -3.72
N GLU A 205 -9.95 -17.86 -2.80
CA GLU A 205 -10.23 -16.45 -3.12
C GLU A 205 -9.08 -15.84 -3.93
N ALA A 206 -7.82 -16.05 -3.52
CA ALA A 206 -6.66 -15.62 -4.29
C ALA A 206 -6.61 -16.25 -5.68
N ARG A 207 -6.96 -17.54 -5.78
CA ARG A 207 -7.10 -18.24 -7.06
C ARG A 207 -8.15 -17.56 -7.95
N SER A 208 -9.31 -17.22 -7.37
CA SER A 208 -10.44 -16.63 -8.07
C SER A 208 -10.12 -15.21 -8.55
N LEU A 209 -9.58 -14.36 -7.68
CA LEU A 209 -9.12 -13.01 -8.01
C LEU A 209 -8.18 -13.00 -9.23
N GLY A 210 -7.16 -13.88 -9.23
CA GLY A 210 -6.23 -14.00 -10.35
C GLY A 210 -6.89 -14.48 -11.64
N ASN A 211 -7.85 -15.43 -11.55
CA ASN A 211 -8.61 -15.87 -12.72
C ASN A 211 -9.47 -14.76 -13.32
N TRP A 212 -10.26 -14.08 -12.48
CA TRP A 212 -11.13 -12.98 -12.90
C TRP A 212 -10.35 -11.81 -13.49
N SER A 213 -9.18 -11.51 -12.91
CA SER A 213 -8.29 -10.45 -13.39
C SER A 213 -7.75 -10.73 -14.81
N LEU A 214 -7.40 -11.99 -15.10
CA LEU A 214 -6.72 -12.36 -16.34
C LEU A 214 -7.67 -12.80 -17.45
N HIS A 215 -8.72 -13.55 -17.11
CA HIS A 215 -9.61 -14.17 -18.09
C HIS A 215 -10.89 -13.37 -18.32
N ASP A 216 -11.45 -12.76 -17.28
CA ASP A 216 -12.71 -12.01 -17.37
C ASP A 216 -12.46 -10.49 -17.49
N GLY A 217 -11.20 -10.06 -17.42
CA GLY A 217 -10.78 -8.67 -17.60
C GLY A 217 -11.23 -7.73 -16.47
N LEU A 218 -11.68 -8.27 -15.34
CA LEU A 218 -12.17 -7.48 -14.22
C LEU A 218 -11.02 -6.67 -13.57
N SER A 219 -11.33 -5.43 -13.18
CA SER A 219 -10.44 -4.58 -12.41
C SER A 219 -10.95 -4.46 -10.99
N PHE A 220 -10.10 -4.80 -10.02
CA PHE A 220 -10.41 -4.73 -8.61
C PHE A 220 -9.89 -3.45 -7.97
N SER A 221 -10.42 -3.12 -6.80
CA SER A 221 -9.87 -2.02 -6.00
C SER A 221 -8.52 -2.41 -5.40
N HIS A 222 -7.69 -1.42 -5.04
CA HIS A 222 -6.43 -1.71 -4.34
C HIS A 222 -6.67 -2.44 -3.02
N ASP A 223 -7.72 -2.07 -2.29
CA ASP A 223 -8.04 -2.67 -0.99
C ASP A 223 -8.46 -4.13 -1.11
N GLU A 224 -9.26 -4.47 -2.11
CA GLU A 224 -9.65 -5.86 -2.38
C GLU A 224 -8.45 -6.74 -2.74
N VAL A 225 -7.52 -6.24 -3.55
CA VAL A 225 -6.27 -6.94 -3.87
C VAL A 225 -5.39 -7.09 -2.62
N ARG A 226 -5.35 -6.07 -1.75
CA ARG A 226 -4.61 -6.09 -0.48
C ARG A 226 -5.21 -7.10 0.51
N ASP A 227 -6.53 -7.20 0.59
CA ASP A 227 -7.21 -8.14 1.49
C ASP A 227 -6.85 -9.57 1.11
N VAL A 228 -6.86 -9.90 -0.19
CA VAL A 228 -6.40 -11.20 -0.70
C VAL A 228 -4.91 -11.44 -0.40
N ALA A 229 -4.06 -10.43 -0.53
CA ALA A 229 -2.65 -10.56 -0.15
C ALA A 229 -2.50 -10.91 1.35
N SER A 230 -3.31 -10.27 2.20
CA SER A 230 -3.33 -10.51 3.65
C SER A 230 -3.81 -11.92 4.00
N LEU A 231 -4.77 -12.47 3.26
CA LEU A 231 -5.20 -13.87 3.40
C LEU A 231 -4.05 -14.85 3.09
N ILE A 232 -3.21 -14.56 2.09
CA ILE A 232 -2.04 -15.38 1.77
C ILE A 232 -0.98 -15.29 2.87
N GLU A 233 -0.75 -14.08 3.43
CA GLU A 233 0.16 -13.88 4.56
C GLU A 233 -0.29 -14.70 5.79
N GLU A 234 -1.57 -14.65 6.14
CA GLU A 234 -2.14 -15.44 7.24
C GLU A 234 -2.08 -16.93 6.96
N ALA A 235 -2.37 -17.36 5.73
CA ALA A 235 -2.20 -18.74 5.31
C ALA A 235 -0.75 -19.19 5.55
N VAL A 236 0.25 -18.40 5.14
CA VAL A 236 1.67 -18.71 5.39
C VAL A 236 1.97 -18.83 6.88
N PHE A 237 1.45 -17.94 7.71
CA PHE A 237 1.63 -18.02 9.15
C PHE A 237 1.08 -19.35 9.70
N LEU A 238 -0.16 -19.70 9.38
CA LEU A 238 -0.82 -20.91 9.89
C LEU A 238 -0.18 -22.20 9.35
N VAL A 239 0.26 -22.17 8.11
CA VAL A 239 0.74 -23.32 7.36
C VAL A 239 2.22 -23.59 7.69
N TYR A 240 3.08 -22.58 7.80
CA TYR A 240 4.53 -22.74 7.97
C TYR A 240 5.07 -22.28 9.33
N VAL A 241 4.64 -21.11 9.82
CA VAL A 241 5.26 -20.46 10.99
C VAL A 241 4.71 -21.04 12.30
N GLN A 242 3.40 -21.05 12.45
CA GLN A 242 2.71 -21.46 13.66
C GLN A 242 3.05 -22.90 14.08
N PRO A 243 3.13 -23.91 13.17
CA PRO A 243 3.51 -25.26 13.56
C PRO A 243 4.90 -25.33 14.20
N GLY A 244 5.87 -24.61 13.66
CA GLY A 244 7.24 -24.50 14.21
C GLY A 244 7.25 -23.86 15.59
N GLN A 245 6.54 -22.74 15.77
CA GLN A 245 6.40 -22.07 17.07
C GLN A 245 5.75 -23.00 18.12
N ARG A 246 4.68 -23.70 17.75
CA ARG A 246 3.99 -24.65 18.66
C ARG A 246 4.88 -25.84 19.02
N ALA A 247 5.68 -26.35 18.10
CA ALA A 247 6.65 -27.42 18.37
C ALA A 247 7.73 -26.96 19.36
N ALA A 248 8.28 -25.76 19.15
CA ALA A 248 9.27 -25.17 20.06
C ALA A 248 8.73 -24.98 21.48
N LEU A 249 7.50 -24.45 21.62
CA LEU A 249 6.85 -24.29 22.93
C LEU A 249 6.62 -25.64 23.64
N ARG A 250 6.17 -26.66 22.91
CA ARG A 250 5.99 -28.02 23.47
C ARG A 250 7.33 -28.61 23.94
N LYS A 251 8.40 -28.44 23.15
CA LYS A 251 9.76 -28.90 23.51
C LYS A 251 10.28 -28.18 24.75
N ALA A 252 10.18 -26.85 24.80
CA ALA A 252 10.61 -26.05 25.94
C ALA A 252 9.85 -26.43 27.23
N ARG A 253 8.54 -26.64 27.14
CA ARG A 253 7.74 -27.11 28.28
C ARG A 253 8.19 -28.49 28.77
N LYS A 254 8.44 -29.43 27.86
CA LYS A 254 8.94 -30.77 28.21
C LYS A 254 10.27 -30.67 28.94
N GLN A 255 11.23 -29.90 28.43
CA GLN A 255 12.54 -29.69 29.06
C GLN A 255 12.43 -29.14 30.48
N ARG A 256 11.61 -28.09 30.70
CA ARG A 256 11.40 -27.54 32.05
C ARG A 256 10.83 -28.57 33.03
N ARG A 257 9.87 -29.39 32.58
CA ARG A 257 9.29 -30.44 33.42
C ARG A 257 10.31 -31.54 33.74
N ASP A 258 11.10 -31.94 32.75
CA ASP A 258 12.09 -33.00 32.93
C ASP A 258 13.23 -32.53 33.84
N GLN A 259 13.64 -31.26 33.74
CA GLN A 259 14.56 -30.61 34.69
C GLN A 259 14.00 -30.58 36.12
N PHE A 260 12.74 -30.15 36.30
CA PHE A 260 12.10 -30.13 37.61
C PHE A 260 12.04 -31.52 38.27
N ARG A 261 11.82 -32.57 37.47
CA ARG A 261 11.83 -33.96 37.96
C ARG A 261 13.22 -34.51 38.29
N ALA A 262 14.28 -33.88 37.77
CA ALA A 262 15.66 -34.30 37.95
C ALA A 262 16.37 -33.58 39.11
N THR A 263 15.78 -32.54 39.68
CA THR A 263 16.29 -31.89 40.89
C THR A 263 16.05 -32.80 42.11
N PRO A 264 17.10 -33.16 42.89
CA PRO A 264 16.98 -34.00 44.09
C PRO A 264 16.09 -33.43 45.18
#